data_AF-A0A952D6G2-F1
#
_entry.id   AF-A0A952D6G2-F1
#
_cell.length_a   1.000
_cell.length_b   1.000
_cell.length_c   1.000
_cell.angle_alpha   90.00
_cell.angle_beta   90.00
_cell.angle_gamma   90.00
#
_symmetry.space_group_name_H-M   'P 1'
#
loop_
_entity.id
_entity.type
_entity.pdbx_description
1 polymer ?
#
loop_
_entity_poly.entity_id
_entity_poly.type
_entity_poly.pdbx_seq_one_letter_code
_entity_poly.pdbx_strand_id
1 'polypeptide(L)'
;MHTLIVGEAPGPRGADRSGVPFLGDRAGRLVYDALVQAGCCSFPCPFEECRSWTGKEFVEAGVFPTVTGVALFNAYARCPTDDGTRFRAPRRREVLARHNQRRLREHLAIAAVRGLWQVCALGTVAQRTLDPLLSAEFLLHALPHPSAQGLLQAAPDHGRGLALADLESAWVAQLVTILGGPRTARTAA
;
A
#
# COMPACT_ATOMS: atom_id res chain seq x y z
N MET A 1 -1.92 10.68 -12.97
CA MET A 1 -1.66 9.59 -12.01
C MET A 1 -0.91 8.50 -12.74
N HIS A 2 0.10 7.87 -12.16
CA HIS A 2 0.95 6.87 -12.79
C HIS A 2 0.97 5.52 -12.05
N THR A 3 0.89 5.53 -10.71
CA THR A 3 1.03 4.31 -9.89
C THR A 3 -0.21 3.99 -9.09
N LEU A 4 -0.53 2.70 -9.05
CA LEU A 4 -1.52 2.12 -8.17
C LEU A 4 -0.83 1.35 -7.03
N ILE A 5 -0.92 1.81 -5.79
CA ILE A 5 -0.35 1.11 -4.64
C ILE A 5 -1.43 0.24 -4.00
N VAL A 6 -1.13 -1.04 -3.83
CA VAL A 6 -2.07 -2.03 -3.34
C VAL A 6 -1.54 -2.77 -2.12
N GLY A 7 -2.17 -2.53 -0.98
CA GLY A 7 -1.89 -3.23 0.28
C GLY A 7 -2.65 -4.53 0.43
N GLU A 8 -2.41 -5.23 1.53
CA GLU A 8 -3.10 -6.48 1.83
C GLU A 8 -4.56 -6.24 2.26
N ALA A 9 -4.75 -5.54 3.37
CA ALA A 9 -6.05 -5.24 3.95
C ALA A 9 -5.96 -4.01 4.89
N PRO A 10 -7.08 -3.34 5.20
CA PRO A 10 -7.12 -2.33 6.25
C PRO A 10 -6.61 -2.86 7.59
N GLY A 11 -5.71 -2.12 8.23
CA GLY A 11 -5.28 -2.38 9.60
C GLY A 11 -6.30 -1.83 10.63
N PRO A 12 -6.39 -2.44 11.83
CA PRO A 12 -7.41 -2.10 12.84
C PRO A 12 -7.22 -0.71 13.49
N ARG A 13 -6.06 -0.09 13.28
CA ARG A 13 -5.74 1.27 13.74
C ARG A 13 -5.63 2.27 12.59
N GLY A 14 -5.52 1.78 11.36
CA GLY A 14 -5.28 2.54 10.14
C GLY A 14 -6.58 2.85 9.38
N ALA A 15 -6.63 2.43 8.12
CA ALA A 15 -7.74 2.71 7.20
C ALA A 15 -9.13 2.30 7.70
N ASP A 16 -9.22 1.31 8.60
CA ASP A 16 -10.47 0.89 9.23
C ASP A 16 -11.09 1.98 10.13
N ARG A 17 -10.25 2.89 10.67
CA ARG A 17 -10.68 3.99 11.54
C ARG A 17 -10.69 5.35 10.85
N SER A 18 -9.76 5.58 9.91
CA SER A 18 -9.63 6.85 9.20
C SER A 18 -10.46 6.92 7.92
N GLY A 19 -10.86 5.78 7.35
CA GLY A 19 -11.44 5.70 6.00
C GLY A 19 -10.42 5.95 4.88
N VAL A 20 -9.17 6.26 5.22
CA VAL A 20 -8.10 6.57 4.27
C VAL A 20 -7.10 5.41 4.21
N PRO A 21 -6.85 4.81 3.03
CA PRO A 21 -5.89 3.72 2.89
C PRO A 21 -4.55 4.04 3.56
N PHE A 22 -4.04 3.07 4.33
CA PHE A 22 -2.77 3.14 5.06
C PHE A 22 -2.66 4.21 6.15
N LEU A 23 -3.64 5.11 6.32
CA LEU A 23 -3.48 6.22 7.25
C LEU A 23 -3.77 5.78 8.67
N GLY A 24 -2.76 5.87 9.55
CA GLY A 24 -2.94 5.66 10.99
C GLY A 24 -2.41 4.34 11.57
N ASP A 25 -1.60 3.59 10.81
CA ASP A 25 -0.83 2.47 11.36
C ASP A 25 0.66 2.54 10.99
N ARG A 26 1.49 1.79 11.70
CA ARG A 26 2.96 1.82 11.52
C ARG A 26 3.38 1.49 10.09
N ALA A 27 2.75 0.49 9.48
CA ALA A 27 3.10 0.05 8.13
C ALA A 27 2.78 1.15 7.11
N GLY A 28 1.63 1.80 7.28
CA GLY A 28 1.22 2.92 6.47
C GLY A 28 2.02 4.20 6.69
N ARG A 29 2.64 4.39 7.87
CA ARG A 29 3.60 5.50 8.07
C ARG A 29 4.73 5.46 7.04
N LEU A 30 5.28 4.27 6.78
CA LEU A 30 6.33 4.08 5.77
C LEU A 30 5.82 4.38 4.35
N VAL A 31 4.57 4.00 4.05
CA VAL A 31 3.93 4.32 2.77
C VAL A 31 3.84 5.83 2.58
N TYR A 32 3.32 6.56 3.57
CA TYR A 32 3.16 8.01 3.48
C TYR A 32 4.49 8.75 3.50
N ASP A 33 5.50 8.27 4.22
CA ASP A 33 6.86 8.81 4.17
C ASP A 33 7.42 8.73 2.74
N ALA A 34 7.33 7.57 2.10
CA ALA A 34 7.73 7.41 0.71
C ALA A 34 6.92 8.30 -0.26
N LEU A 35 5.61 8.45 -0.04
CA LEU A 35 4.77 9.32 -0.87
C LEU A 35 5.15 10.80 -0.73
N VAL A 36 5.44 11.27 0.48
CA VAL A 36 5.90 12.64 0.74
C VAL A 36 7.26 12.87 0.08
N GLN A 37 8.21 11.96 0.27
CA GLN A 37 9.54 12.05 -0.36
C GLN A 37 9.47 12.03 -1.90
N ALA A 38 8.53 11.28 -2.47
CA ALA A 38 8.30 11.25 -3.92
C ALA A 38 7.45 12.42 -4.45
N GLY A 39 7.03 13.36 -3.61
CA GLY A 39 6.15 14.48 -4.01
C GLY A 39 4.72 14.05 -4.40
N CYS A 40 4.31 12.83 -4.05
CA CYS A 40 3.00 12.24 -4.33
C CYS A 40 1.99 12.45 -3.20
N CYS A 41 2.40 13.09 -2.10
CA CYS A 41 1.53 13.37 -0.97
C CYS A 41 1.95 14.66 -0.26
N SER A 42 0.97 15.43 0.20
CA SER A 42 1.16 16.54 1.14
C SER A 42 0.20 16.42 2.31
N PHE A 43 0.61 16.90 3.48
CA PHE A 43 -0.21 17.00 4.68
C PHE A 43 -0.50 18.48 5.00
N PRO A 44 -1.62 18.80 5.67
CA PRO A 44 -1.92 20.14 6.16
C PRO A 44 -0.91 20.68 7.20
N CYS A 45 -0.18 19.80 7.87
CA CYS A 45 0.96 20.10 8.73
C CYS A 45 2.20 19.32 8.27
N PRO A 46 3.42 19.72 8.68
CA PRO A 46 4.61 18.93 8.40
C PRO A 46 4.46 17.48 8.85
N PHE A 47 4.91 16.53 8.03
CA PHE A 47 4.74 15.10 8.29
C PHE A 47 5.42 14.67 9.60
N GLU A 48 6.55 15.29 9.92
CA GLU A 48 7.35 15.12 11.14
C GLU A 48 6.59 15.54 12.39
N GLU A 49 5.64 16.47 12.26
CA GLU A 49 4.81 16.98 13.35
C GLU A 49 3.58 16.10 13.62
N CYS A 50 3.31 15.10 12.79
CA CYS A 50 2.27 14.08 13.02
C CYS A 50 2.70 13.10 14.12
N ARG A 51 2.85 13.60 15.36
CA ARG A 51 3.42 12.89 16.52
C ARG A 51 2.66 11.61 16.87
N SER A 52 1.34 11.62 16.70
CA SER A 52 0.50 10.48 16.99
C SER A 52 -0.08 9.92 15.68
N TRP A 53 0.58 8.85 15.20
CA TRP A 53 0.26 8.23 13.93
C TRP A 53 -0.88 7.23 14.09
N THR A 54 -2.08 7.72 14.42
CA THR A 54 -3.29 6.87 14.52
C THR A 54 -4.44 7.43 13.71
N GLY A 55 -5.24 6.54 13.12
CA GLY A 55 -6.33 6.96 12.23
C GLY A 55 -7.41 7.76 12.97
N LYS A 56 -7.61 7.47 14.25
CA LYS A 56 -8.57 8.17 15.11
C LYS A 56 -8.17 9.63 15.31
N GLU A 57 -6.90 9.89 15.61
CA GLU A 57 -6.43 11.25 15.87
C GLU A 57 -6.40 12.10 14.61
N PHE A 58 -6.07 11.51 13.45
CA PHE A 58 -6.19 12.20 12.16
C PHE A 58 -7.63 12.66 11.88
N VAL A 59 -8.62 11.80 12.18
CA VAL A 59 -10.04 12.15 12.03
C VAL A 59 -10.46 13.24 13.02
N GLU A 60 -10.09 13.11 14.30
CA GLU A 60 -10.43 14.10 15.34
C GLU A 60 -9.80 15.47 15.06
N ALA A 61 -8.58 15.50 14.51
CA ALA A 61 -7.88 16.72 14.15
C ALA A 61 -8.28 17.29 12.77
N GLY A 62 -9.07 16.55 11.98
CA GLY A 62 -9.40 16.92 10.60
C GLY A 62 -8.19 16.97 9.65
N VAL A 63 -7.13 16.22 9.98
CA VAL A 63 -5.87 16.20 9.22
C VAL A 63 -5.90 15.04 8.25
N PHE A 64 -6.03 15.33 6.96
CA PHE A 64 -6.03 14.33 5.90
C PHE A 64 -4.99 14.65 4.83
N PRO A 65 -4.25 13.64 4.34
CA PRO A 65 -3.31 13.84 3.27
C PRO A 65 -4.01 14.14 1.94
N THR A 66 -3.41 15.01 1.14
CA THR A 66 -3.74 15.13 -0.29
C THR A 66 -2.76 14.28 -1.08
N VAL A 67 -3.29 13.26 -1.76
CA VAL A 67 -2.51 12.32 -2.57
C VAL A 67 -2.63 12.69 -4.04
N THR A 68 -1.49 12.84 -4.71
CA THR A 68 -1.40 13.21 -6.12
C THR A 68 -0.52 12.20 -6.86
N GLY A 69 -0.72 12.05 -8.17
CA GLY A 69 0.10 11.15 -8.97
C GLY A 69 -0.16 9.65 -8.73
N VAL A 70 -0.77 9.25 -7.61
CA VAL A 70 -1.00 7.84 -7.27
C VAL A 70 -2.45 7.57 -6.85
N ALA A 71 -2.83 6.30 -6.83
CA ALA A 71 -4.03 5.82 -6.18
C ALA A 71 -3.68 4.71 -5.19
N LEU A 72 -4.42 4.63 -4.08
CA LEU A 72 -4.17 3.74 -2.96
C LEU A 72 -5.39 2.83 -2.75
N PHE A 73 -5.20 1.50 -2.64
CA PHE A 73 -6.25 0.60 -2.19
C PHE A 73 -5.70 -0.68 -1.54
N ASN A 74 -6.58 -1.57 -1.07
CA ASN A 74 -6.22 -2.89 -0.54
C ASN A 74 -6.80 -4.06 -1.35
N ALA A 75 -6.04 -5.15 -1.43
CA ALA A 75 -6.43 -6.40 -2.06
C ALA A 75 -7.68 -7.00 -1.41
N TYR A 76 -7.87 -6.78 -0.11
CA TYR A 76 -9.07 -7.07 0.63
C TYR A 76 -9.74 -5.79 1.16
N ALA A 77 -11.06 -5.70 1.07
CA ALA A 77 -11.79 -4.43 1.25
C ALA A 77 -11.98 -3.99 2.70
N ARG A 78 -11.91 -4.91 3.67
CA ARG A 78 -12.28 -4.66 5.07
C ARG A 78 -11.23 -5.20 6.01
N CYS A 79 -11.19 -4.69 7.23
CA CYS A 79 -10.33 -5.24 8.28
C CYS A 79 -10.68 -6.73 8.52
N PRO A 80 -9.76 -7.67 8.26
CA PRO A 80 -9.97 -9.08 8.48
C PRO A 80 -9.98 -9.43 9.98
N THR A 81 -11.15 -9.84 10.47
CA THR A 81 -11.34 -10.35 11.83
C THR A 81 -12.09 -11.68 11.79
N ASP A 82 -11.93 -12.50 12.85
CA ASP A 82 -12.72 -13.73 13.01
C ASP A 82 -13.97 -13.50 13.87
N ASP A 83 -13.91 -12.57 14.82
CA ASP A 83 -14.94 -12.29 15.82
C ASP A 83 -15.34 -10.80 15.88
N GLY A 84 -14.95 -10.02 14.87
CA GLY A 84 -15.13 -8.56 14.86
C GLY A 84 -14.06 -7.79 15.65
N THR A 85 -13.17 -8.46 16.38
CA THR A 85 -12.22 -7.81 17.31
C THR A 85 -10.77 -8.22 17.10
N ARG A 86 -10.50 -9.51 16.86
CA ARG A 86 -9.16 -10.06 16.66
C ARG A 86 -8.77 -9.96 15.20
N PHE A 87 -7.81 -9.08 14.94
CA PHE A 87 -7.19 -8.92 13.63
C PHE A 87 -6.39 -10.18 13.23
N ARG A 88 -6.43 -10.52 11.94
CA ARG A 88 -5.65 -11.58 11.31
C ARG A 88 -5.35 -11.23 9.85
N ALA A 89 -4.49 -11.97 9.16
CA ALA A 89 -4.40 -11.84 7.69
C ALA A 89 -5.73 -12.27 7.01
N PRO A 90 -6.10 -11.72 5.84
CA PRO A 90 -7.23 -12.20 5.06
C PRO A 90 -6.95 -13.61 4.53
N ARG A 91 -7.92 -14.51 4.64
CA ARG A 91 -7.79 -15.90 4.20
C ARG A 91 -7.84 -15.94 2.68
N ARG A 92 -7.10 -16.88 2.08
CA ARG A 92 -7.09 -17.07 0.60
C ARG A 92 -8.49 -17.14 0.00
N ARG A 93 -9.42 -17.86 0.62
CA ARG A 93 -10.82 -17.97 0.15
C ARG A 93 -11.58 -16.64 0.15
N GLU A 94 -11.25 -15.72 1.05
CA GLU A 94 -11.89 -14.41 1.13
C GLU A 94 -11.37 -13.51 0.02
N VAL A 95 -10.06 -13.51 -0.17
CA VAL A 95 -9.39 -12.70 -1.20
C VAL A 95 -9.76 -13.18 -2.62
N LEU A 96 -9.88 -14.49 -2.81
CA LEU A 96 -10.30 -15.11 -4.08
C LEU A 96 -11.82 -15.17 -4.27
N ALA A 97 -12.61 -14.69 -3.32
CA ALA A 97 -14.07 -14.71 -3.47
C ALA A 97 -14.50 -13.88 -4.69
N ARG A 98 -15.50 -14.36 -5.45
CA ARG A 98 -15.95 -13.74 -6.70
C ARG A 98 -16.26 -12.24 -6.55
N HIS A 99 -16.86 -11.83 -5.44
CA HIS A 99 -17.18 -10.42 -5.18
C HIS A 99 -15.93 -9.56 -5.00
N ASN A 100 -14.90 -10.05 -4.30
CA ASN A 100 -13.64 -9.32 -4.12
C ASN A 100 -12.87 -9.23 -5.44
N GLN A 101 -12.85 -10.32 -6.21
CA GLN A 101 -12.20 -10.37 -7.52
C GLN A 101 -12.86 -9.39 -8.52
N ARG A 102 -14.20 -9.29 -8.51
CA ARG A 102 -14.92 -8.30 -9.33
C ARG A 102 -14.53 -6.87 -8.95
N ARG A 103 -14.55 -6.56 -7.65
CA ARG A 103 -14.13 -5.25 -7.11
C ARG A 103 -12.72 -4.88 -7.55
N LEU A 104 -11.76 -5.81 -7.48
CA LEU A 104 -10.39 -5.56 -7.90
C LEU A 104 -10.28 -5.26 -9.40
N ARG A 105 -11.01 -5.99 -10.25
CA ARG A 105 -11.07 -5.70 -11.69
C ARG A 105 -11.65 -4.32 -11.97
N GLU A 106 -12.69 -3.92 -11.25
CA GLU A 106 -13.28 -2.58 -11.37
C GLU A 106 -12.25 -1.49 -11.01
N HIS A 107 -11.50 -1.67 -9.91
CA HIS A 107 -10.43 -0.73 -9.54
C HIS A 107 -9.30 -0.67 -10.58
N LEU A 108 -8.89 -1.81 -11.13
CA LEU A 108 -7.87 -1.87 -12.19
C LEU A 108 -8.35 -1.19 -13.48
N ALA A 109 -9.60 -1.42 -13.87
CA ALA A 109 -10.20 -0.75 -15.04
C ALA A 109 -10.27 0.77 -14.84
N ILE A 110 -10.67 1.23 -13.66
CA ILE A 110 -10.67 2.66 -13.31
C ILE A 110 -9.24 3.22 -13.36
N ALA A 111 -8.26 2.48 -12.84
CA ALA A 111 -6.86 2.89 -12.88
C ALA A 111 -6.33 3.03 -14.32
N ALA A 112 -6.65 2.08 -15.19
CA ALA A 112 -6.28 2.12 -16.60
C ALA A 112 -6.90 3.35 -17.31
N VAL A 113 -8.20 3.59 -17.11
CA VAL A 113 -8.91 4.77 -17.66
C VAL A 113 -8.31 6.08 -17.16
N ARG A 114 -7.83 6.12 -15.91
CA ARG A 114 -7.15 7.29 -15.32
C ARG A 114 -5.68 7.42 -15.74
N GLY A 115 -5.19 6.54 -16.62
CA GLY A 115 -3.83 6.58 -17.18
C GLY A 115 -2.74 6.03 -16.26
N LEU A 116 -3.10 5.32 -15.18
CA LEU A 116 -2.12 4.60 -14.37
C LEU A 116 -1.60 3.42 -15.18
N TRP A 117 -0.30 3.20 -15.13
CA TRP A 117 0.39 2.21 -15.98
C TRP A 117 1.29 1.28 -15.17
N GLN A 118 1.41 1.49 -13.86
CA GLN A 118 2.12 0.58 -12.98
C GLN A 118 1.34 0.33 -11.68
N VAL A 119 1.56 -0.85 -11.11
CA VAL A 119 0.98 -1.33 -9.86
C VAL A 119 2.10 -1.72 -8.91
N CYS A 120 2.06 -1.25 -7.68
CA CYS A 120 2.97 -1.65 -6.61
C CYS A 120 2.20 -2.44 -5.55
N ALA A 121 2.41 -3.75 -5.52
CA ALA A 121 1.81 -4.63 -4.52
C ALA A 121 2.68 -4.67 -3.25
N LEU A 122 2.07 -4.45 -2.09
CA LEU A 122 2.73 -4.47 -0.79
C LEU A 122 2.45 -5.81 -0.09
N GLY A 123 3.42 -6.72 -0.17
CA GLY A 123 3.34 -8.06 0.39
C GLY A 123 2.81 -9.12 -0.58
N THR A 124 3.11 -10.38 -0.26
CA THR A 124 2.82 -11.53 -1.12
C THR A 124 1.33 -11.76 -1.32
N VAL A 125 0.48 -11.44 -0.34
CA VAL A 125 -0.97 -11.59 -0.47
C VAL A 125 -1.50 -10.63 -1.53
N ALA A 126 -1.12 -9.35 -1.49
CA ALA A 126 -1.51 -8.37 -2.50
C ALA A 126 -0.99 -8.79 -3.89
N GLN A 127 0.28 -9.16 -3.98
CA GLN A 127 0.91 -9.58 -5.24
C GLN A 127 0.17 -10.76 -5.87
N ARG A 128 0.02 -11.89 -5.15
CA ARG A 128 -0.63 -13.10 -5.67
C ARG A 128 -2.09 -12.90 -6.04
N THR A 129 -2.73 -11.89 -5.46
CA THR A 129 -4.12 -11.57 -5.74
C THR A 129 -4.27 -10.75 -7.02
N LEU A 130 -3.34 -9.83 -7.26
CA LEU A 130 -3.36 -8.93 -8.41
C LEU A 130 -2.80 -9.57 -9.65
N ASP A 131 -1.71 -10.33 -9.54
CA ASP A 131 -1.00 -10.95 -10.66
C ASP A 131 -1.90 -11.60 -11.73
N PRO A 132 -2.88 -12.46 -11.37
CA PRO A 132 -3.78 -13.06 -12.37
C PRO A 132 -4.86 -12.11 -12.93
N LEU A 133 -4.99 -10.90 -12.39
CA LEU A 133 -5.98 -9.89 -12.78
C LEU A 133 -5.37 -8.77 -13.63
N LEU A 134 -4.05 -8.62 -13.66
CA LEU A 134 -3.39 -7.56 -14.41
C LEU A 134 -3.39 -7.89 -15.90
N SER A 135 -3.80 -6.91 -16.69
CA SER A 135 -3.54 -6.87 -18.12
C SER A 135 -2.06 -6.54 -18.36
N ALA A 136 -1.56 -6.88 -19.55
CA ALA A 136 -0.18 -6.60 -19.92
C ALA A 136 0.19 -5.11 -19.86
N GLU A 137 -0.79 -4.20 -19.88
CA GLU A 137 -0.57 -2.75 -19.84
C GLU A 137 0.02 -2.25 -18.51
N PHE A 138 -0.13 -3.02 -17.44
CA PHE A 138 0.41 -2.68 -16.13
C PHE A 138 1.79 -3.29 -15.91
N LEU A 139 2.75 -2.45 -15.51
CA LEU A 139 3.99 -2.93 -14.89
C LEU A 139 3.74 -3.27 -13.42
N LEU A 140 4.00 -4.51 -13.02
CA LEU A 140 3.87 -4.95 -11.63
C LEU A 140 5.21 -4.84 -10.89
N HIS A 141 5.21 -4.05 -9.83
CA HIS A 141 6.23 -4.05 -8.78
C HIS A 141 5.70 -4.78 -7.54
N ALA A 142 6.59 -5.47 -6.84
CA ALA A 142 6.28 -6.11 -5.57
C ALA A 142 7.31 -5.68 -4.52
N LEU A 143 6.82 -5.19 -3.39
CA LEU A 143 7.62 -4.93 -2.20
C LEU A 143 7.19 -5.86 -1.08
N PRO A 144 8.08 -6.16 -0.11
CA PRO A 144 7.67 -6.77 1.15
C PRO A 144 6.55 -5.97 1.81
N HIS A 145 5.72 -6.62 2.63
CA HIS A 145 4.74 -5.89 3.43
C HIS A 145 5.49 -4.95 4.40
N PRO A 146 5.12 -3.66 4.53
CA PRO A 146 5.84 -2.67 5.35
C PRO A 146 5.71 -2.87 6.87
N SER A 147 5.29 -4.04 7.33
CA SER A 147 5.27 -4.37 8.75
C SER A 147 6.65 -4.88 9.18
N ALA A 148 7.00 -4.71 10.45
CA ALA A 148 8.27 -5.22 10.98
C ALA A 148 8.49 -6.70 10.65
N GLN A 149 7.45 -7.53 10.83
CA GLN A 149 7.52 -8.94 10.47
C GLN A 149 7.71 -9.16 8.96
N GLY A 150 7.00 -8.41 8.12
CA GLY A 150 7.11 -8.52 6.66
C GLY A 150 8.51 -8.15 6.15
N LEU A 151 9.09 -7.08 6.71
CA LEU A 151 10.44 -6.62 6.38
C LEU A 151 11.50 -7.63 6.83
N LEU A 152 11.42 -8.11 8.08
CA LEU A 152 12.36 -9.09 8.61
C LEU A 152 12.28 -10.41 7.82
N GLN A 153 11.08 -10.91 7.51
CA GLN A 153 10.92 -12.15 6.77
C GLN A 153 11.47 -12.08 5.34
N ALA A 154 11.39 -10.92 4.70
CA ALA A 154 11.89 -10.71 3.34
C ALA A 154 13.39 -10.41 3.28
N ALA A 155 14.01 -9.99 4.38
CA ALA A 155 15.43 -9.72 4.46
C ALA A 155 16.27 -11.03 4.43
N PRO A 156 17.52 -10.99 3.94
CA PRO A 156 18.45 -12.11 4.04
C PRO A 156 18.57 -12.61 5.48
N ASP A 157 18.67 -13.93 5.67
CA ASP A 157 18.73 -14.58 6.99
C ASP A 157 17.65 -14.12 7.98
N HIS A 158 16.48 -13.76 7.44
CA HIS A 158 15.35 -13.22 8.20
C HIS A 158 15.69 -11.97 9.03
N GLY A 159 16.62 -11.15 8.51
CA GLY A 159 17.04 -9.90 9.15
C GLY A 159 17.98 -10.08 10.34
N ARG A 160 18.56 -11.29 10.53
CA ARG A 160 19.53 -11.52 11.61
C ARG A 160 20.72 -10.57 11.48
N GLY A 161 20.94 -9.75 12.51
CA GLY A 161 22.04 -8.78 12.54
C GLY A 161 21.76 -7.47 11.81
N LEU A 162 20.57 -7.28 11.23
CA LEU A 162 20.17 -6.02 10.60
C LEU A 162 19.30 -5.19 11.56
N ALA A 163 19.47 -3.88 11.54
CA ALA A 163 18.57 -2.99 12.25
C ALA A 163 17.26 -2.85 11.47
N LEU A 164 16.12 -2.92 12.16
CA LEU A 164 14.82 -2.73 11.53
C LEU A 164 14.68 -1.35 10.88
N ALA A 165 15.29 -0.32 11.46
CA ALA A 165 15.29 1.03 10.89
C ALA A 165 15.94 1.06 9.49
N ASP A 166 17.05 0.32 9.29
CA ASP A 166 17.72 0.24 7.99
C ASP A 166 16.83 -0.45 6.95
N LEU A 167 16.11 -1.51 7.35
CA LEU A 167 15.14 -2.18 6.49
C LEU A 167 13.96 -1.27 6.14
N GLU A 168 13.46 -0.49 7.09
CA GLU A 168 12.39 0.49 6.86
C GLU A 168 12.86 1.59 5.90
N SER A 169 14.06 2.16 6.10
CA SER A 169 14.64 3.17 5.21
C SER A 169 14.89 2.62 3.80
N ALA A 170 15.43 1.41 3.67
CA ALA A 170 15.62 0.76 2.37
C ALA A 170 14.29 0.52 1.65
N TRP A 171 13.26 0.10 2.38
CA TRP A 171 11.92 -0.11 1.84
C TRP A 171 11.31 1.21 1.32
N VAL A 172 11.44 2.30 2.09
CA VAL A 172 10.99 3.64 1.68
C VAL A 172 11.69 4.09 0.40
N ALA A 173 13.02 3.95 0.34
CA ALA A 173 13.81 4.32 -0.84
C ALA A 173 13.41 3.52 -2.10
N GLN A 174 13.09 2.23 -1.94
CA GLN A 174 12.59 1.40 -3.06
C GLN A 174 11.23 1.89 -3.56
N LEU A 175 10.30 2.21 -2.65
CA LEU A 175 9.00 2.74 -3.06
C LEU A 175 9.15 4.12 -3.73
N VAL A 176 10.00 5.01 -3.22
CA VAL A 176 10.31 6.30 -3.87
C VAL A 176 10.83 6.08 -5.30
N THR A 177 11.73 5.11 -5.49
CA THR A 177 12.27 4.78 -6.82
C THR A 177 11.17 4.32 -7.79
N ILE A 178 10.25 3.45 -7.33
CA ILE A 178 9.10 3.00 -8.13
C ILE A 178 8.20 4.18 -8.51
N LEU A 179 7.97 5.10 -7.57
CA LEU A 179 7.12 6.27 -7.79
C LEU A 179 7.73 7.28 -8.76
N GLY A 180 9.05 7.45 -8.74
CA GLY A 180 9.78 8.32 -9.68
C GLY A 180 10.09 7.70 -11.04
N GLY A 181 9.78 6.41 -11.24
CA GLY A 181 10.11 5.69 -12.47
C GLY A 181 9.50 6.33 -13.72
N PRO A 182 10.29 6.60 -14.78
CA PRO A 182 9.74 7.10 -16.03
C PRO A 182 8.78 6.06 -16.62
N ARG A 183 7.73 6.52 -17.32
CA ARG A 183 6.90 5.63 -18.13
C ARG A 183 7.81 5.03 -19.20
N THR A 184 8.21 3.78 -19.03
CA THR A 184 8.96 3.07 -20.06
C THR A 184 8.03 2.94 -21.26
N ALA A 185 8.40 3.58 -22.38
CA ALA A 185 7.68 3.42 -23.62
C ALA A 185 7.74 1.93 -23.99
N ARG A 186 6.61 1.23 -23.87
CA ARG A 186 6.49 -0.10 -24.46
C ARG A 186 6.53 0.11 -25.96
N THR A 187 7.61 -0.31 -26.60
CA THR A 187 7.63 -0.57 -28.04
C THR A 187 6.48 -1.52 -28.33
N ALA A 188 5.50 -1.04 -29.10
CA ALA A 188 4.49 -1.92 -29.67
C ALA A 188 5.23 -2.94 -30.53
N ALA A 189 5.11 -4.22 -30.17
CA ALA A 189 5.44 -5.33 -31.05
C ALA A 189 4.18 -5.71 -31.82
#